data_AF-A0A957R7L7-F1
#
_entry.id   AF-A0A957R7L7-F1
#
_cell.length_a   1.000
_cell.length_b   1.000
_cell.length_c   1.000
_cell.angle_alpha   90.00
_cell.angle_beta   90.00
_cell.angle_gamma   90.00
#
_symmetry.space_group_name_H-M   'P 1'
#
loop_
_entity.id
_entity.type
_entity.pdbx_description
1 polymer ?
#
loop_
_entity_poly.entity_id
_entity_poly.type
_entity_poly.pdbx_seq_one_letter_code
_entity_poly.pdbx_strand_id
1 'polypeptide(L)'
;MTTAAIHTRPDELLQQLIRFNTTNPPGHEAECVNYINTLLTEAGFETTILAKDDKRPNLIARLLGRGEAPPLLLQGHVDVVTTANQEWSRPPFEAEIHDGFIWGRGTLDMKGGVAMMITALLRAQANGLQPAGDIILCILSDEEVGGSYGAKFLVEEHPEQFEGVKYALGEFGGYNQLMAGKKFYPIQVAEKQICSMQATIRGAGGHGSFLNQGGTMAQLGRFLTTLDQNKLPVHILPVVREMFTRVAQKASFPQSFIIRQLLNPAMHDRFISLLGDSANTIGSLFRNTINATIVNGGNKINVIPSEIVV
;
A
#
# COMPACT_ATOMS: atom_id res chain seq x y z
N MET A 1 15.74 -14.71 -23.87
CA MET A 1 15.35 -13.61 -24.78
C MET A 1 16.37 -12.50 -24.60
N THR A 2 16.78 -11.83 -25.66
CA THR A 2 17.72 -10.70 -25.55
C THR A 2 17.02 -9.50 -24.90
N THR A 3 17.74 -8.77 -24.06
CA THR A 3 17.33 -7.53 -23.37
C THR A 3 16.73 -6.49 -24.32
N ALA A 4 17.15 -6.52 -25.60
CA ALA A 4 16.70 -5.61 -26.64
C ALA A 4 15.17 -5.62 -26.91
N ALA A 5 14.42 -6.65 -26.49
CA ALA A 5 12.98 -6.73 -26.76
C ALA A 5 12.07 -6.36 -25.57
N ILE A 6 12.55 -6.46 -24.32
CA ILE A 6 11.66 -6.47 -23.15
C ILE A 6 10.98 -5.11 -22.90
N HIS A 7 11.61 -4.02 -23.31
CA HIS A 7 11.03 -2.67 -23.19
C HIS A 7 9.79 -2.49 -24.08
N THR A 8 9.51 -3.37 -25.05
CA THR A 8 8.26 -3.33 -25.83
C THR A 8 7.16 -4.24 -25.27
N ARG A 9 7.49 -5.07 -24.26
CA ARG A 9 6.61 -6.13 -23.72
C ARG A 9 6.50 -6.05 -22.19
N PRO A 10 5.89 -4.98 -21.64
CA PRO A 10 5.74 -4.80 -20.19
C PRO A 10 4.93 -5.92 -19.52
N ASP A 11 4.04 -6.57 -20.26
CA ASP A 11 3.28 -7.75 -19.86
C ASP A 11 4.20 -8.95 -19.56
N GLU A 12 5.19 -9.22 -20.41
CA GLU A 12 6.16 -10.28 -20.15
C GLU A 12 7.06 -9.97 -18.96
N LEU A 13 7.50 -8.71 -18.84
CA LEU A 13 8.26 -8.26 -17.69
C LEU A 13 7.45 -8.51 -16.40
N LEU A 14 6.18 -8.09 -16.38
CA LEU A 14 5.30 -8.34 -15.25
C LEU A 14 5.16 -9.83 -14.94
N GLN A 15 4.96 -10.68 -15.95
CA GLN A 15 4.90 -12.12 -15.72
C GLN A 15 6.19 -12.67 -15.09
N GLN A 16 7.37 -12.22 -15.52
CA GLN A 16 8.64 -12.63 -14.89
C GLN A 16 8.74 -12.14 -13.45
N LEU A 17 8.38 -10.88 -13.18
CA LEU A 17 8.41 -10.35 -11.81
C LEU A 17 7.48 -11.15 -10.88
N ILE A 18 6.27 -11.50 -11.33
CA ILE A 18 5.30 -12.29 -10.55
C ILE A 18 5.85 -13.69 -10.21
N ARG A 19 6.63 -14.31 -11.11
CA ARG A 19 7.19 -15.65 -10.88
C ARG A 19 8.22 -15.73 -9.76
N PHE A 20 8.84 -14.60 -9.41
CA PHE A 20 9.64 -14.54 -8.19
C PHE A 20 8.71 -14.53 -6.97
N ASN A 21 8.70 -15.63 -6.23
CA ASN A 21 8.00 -15.69 -4.95
C ASN A 21 8.79 -14.92 -3.88
N THR A 22 8.45 -13.65 -3.74
CA THR A 22 9.05 -12.69 -2.80
C THR A 22 8.14 -12.48 -1.58
N THR A 23 7.42 -13.52 -1.15
CA THR A 23 6.49 -13.43 -0.03
C THR A 23 7.18 -12.97 1.25
N ASN A 24 6.67 -11.87 1.82
CA ASN A 24 7.16 -11.25 3.04
C ASN A 24 6.13 -11.41 4.18
N PRO A 25 6.49 -12.01 5.33
CA PRO A 25 7.76 -12.65 5.65
C PRO A 25 7.95 -14.03 4.98
N PRO A 26 9.21 -14.49 4.75
CA PRO A 26 10.45 -13.87 5.20
C PRO A 26 11.10 -12.90 4.17
N GLY A 27 10.55 -12.75 2.97
CA GLY A 27 11.15 -11.99 1.86
C GLY A 27 11.64 -12.92 0.74
N HIS A 28 12.91 -12.77 0.31
CA HIS A 28 13.59 -13.41 -0.83
C HIS A 28 13.61 -12.57 -2.12
N GLU A 29 13.73 -11.26 -1.95
CA GLU A 29 13.73 -10.28 -3.02
C GLU A 29 15.00 -10.35 -3.90
N ALA A 30 16.08 -10.96 -3.40
CA ALA A 30 17.39 -10.98 -4.07
C ALA A 30 17.35 -11.50 -5.52
N GLU A 31 16.66 -12.59 -5.82
CA GLU A 31 16.59 -13.12 -7.18
C GLU A 31 15.82 -12.17 -8.11
N CYS A 32 14.72 -11.61 -7.63
CA CYS A 32 13.93 -10.64 -8.39
C CYS A 32 14.72 -9.35 -8.66
N VAL A 33 15.43 -8.85 -7.65
CA VAL A 33 16.26 -7.64 -7.75
C VAL A 33 17.45 -7.87 -8.70
N ASN A 34 18.12 -9.02 -8.60
CA ASN A 34 19.23 -9.38 -9.51
C ASN A 34 18.78 -9.51 -10.97
N TYR A 35 17.57 -10.03 -11.19
CA TYR A 35 16.96 -10.05 -12.52
C TYR A 35 16.77 -8.64 -13.07
N ILE A 36 16.18 -7.72 -12.28
CA ILE A 36 16.00 -6.31 -12.69
C ILE A 36 17.36 -5.63 -12.94
N ASN A 37 18.33 -5.87 -12.07
CA ASN A 37 19.69 -5.33 -12.20
C ASN A 37 20.34 -5.76 -13.53
N THR A 38 20.22 -7.04 -13.89
CA THR A 38 20.72 -7.57 -15.16
C THR A 38 20.06 -6.87 -16.34
N LEU A 39 18.74 -6.71 -16.32
CA LEU A 39 18.02 -6.02 -17.40
C LEU A 39 18.47 -4.56 -17.59
N LEU A 40 18.69 -3.84 -16.49
CA LEU A 40 19.09 -2.43 -16.53
C LEU A 40 20.55 -2.28 -16.95
N THR A 41 21.47 -3.09 -16.40
CA THR A 41 22.90 -3.03 -16.76
C THR A 41 23.15 -3.41 -18.22
N GLU A 42 22.46 -4.43 -18.75
CA GLU A 42 22.51 -4.80 -20.17
C GLU A 42 21.96 -3.69 -21.09
N ALA A 43 21.05 -2.84 -20.60
CA ALA A 43 20.56 -1.66 -21.29
C ALA A 43 21.46 -0.41 -21.12
N GLY A 44 22.59 -0.55 -20.43
CA GLY A 44 23.59 0.51 -20.25
C GLY A 44 23.31 1.45 -19.09
N PHE A 45 22.47 1.06 -18.12
CA PHE A 45 22.30 1.81 -16.89
C PHE A 45 23.41 1.51 -15.88
N GLU A 46 23.83 2.55 -15.17
CA GLU A 46 24.55 2.37 -13.90
C GLU A 46 23.54 2.03 -12.80
N THR A 47 23.88 1.02 -12.00
CA THR A 47 23.02 0.46 -10.96
C THR A 47 23.78 0.30 -9.64
N THR A 48 23.14 0.63 -8.54
CA THR A 48 23.65 0.44 -7.18
C THR A 48 22.73 -0.50 -6.43
N ILE A 49 23.30 -1.56 -5.84
CA ILE A 49 22.57 -2.47 -4.94
C ILE A 49 23.00 -2.19 -3.50
N LEU A 50 22.02 -1.95 -2.62
CA LEU A 50 22.24 -1.66 -1.20
C LEU A 50 21.34 -2.55 -0.36
N ALA A 51 21.92 -3.21 0.64
CA ALA A 51 21.22 -4.23 1.40
C ALA A 51 21.62 -4.18 2.88
N LYS A 52 20.61 -4.22 3.76
CA LYS A 52 20.80 -4.48 5.19
C LYS A 52 20.94 -5.97 5.49
N ASP A 53 20.32 -6.80 4.66
CA ASP A 53 20.45 -8.25 4.58
C ASP A 53 20.58 -8.62 3.10
N ASP A 54 21.61 -9.38 2.74
CA ASP A 54 21.91 -9.75 1.35
C ASP A 54 20.77 -10.48 0.64
N LYS A 55 19.84 -11.09 1.39
CA LYS A 55 18.64 -11.75 0.83
C LYS A 55 17.53 -10.77 0.47
N ARG A 56 17.61 -9.53 0.94
CA ARG A 56 16.59 -8.48 0.84
C ARG A 56 17.18 -7.17 0.31
N PRO A 57 17.87 -7.19 -0.86
CA PRO A 57 18.53 -6.02 -1.39
C PRO A 57 17.53 -5.01 -1.95
N ASN A 58 17.99 -3.76 -2.07
CA ASN A 58 17.33 -2.71 -2.82
C ASN A 58 18.19 -2.36 -4.03
N LEU A 59 17.59 -1.83 -5.09
CA LEU A 59 18.27 -1.47 -6.32
C LEU A 59 17.93 -0.05 -6.72
N ILE A 60 18.97 0.73 -7.03
CA ILE A 60 18.86 2.09 -7.52
C ILE A 60 19.48 2.15 -8.92
N ALA A 61 18.78 2.75 -9.87
CA ALA A 61 19.25 2.99 -11.22
C ALA A 61 18.98 4.44 -11.63
N ARG A 62 19.80 5.00 -12.50
CA ARG A 62 19.68 6.42 -12.90
C ARG A 62 19.72 6.59 -14.41
N LEU A 63 18.69 7.23 -14.96
CA LEU A 63 18.75 7.85 -16.29
C LEU A 63 19.27 9.28 -16.12
N LEU A 64 20.46 9.55 -16.66
CA LEU A 64 21.08 10.87 -16.56
C LEU A 64 20.30 11.91 -17.36
N GLY A 65 19.98 13.03 -16.70
CA GLY A 65 19.39 14.20 -17.31
C GLY A 65 20.42 15.25 -17.72
N ARG A 66 19.93 16.42 -18.12
CA ARG A 66 20.75 17.58 -18.50
C ARG A 66 21.18 18.46 -17.31
N GLY A 67 20.70 18.18 -16.10
CA GLY A 67 20.97 18.98 -14.90
C GLY A 67 20.22 20.32 -14.85
N GLU A 68 19.14 20.46 -15.62
CA GLU A 68 18.30 21.67 -15.70
C GLU A 68 17.11 21.65 -14.72
N ALA A 69 16.83 20.49 -14.11
CA ALA A 69 15.76 20.32 -13.14
C ALA A 69 16.16 19.33 -12.02
N PRO A 70 15.50 19.37 -10.86
CA PRO A 70 15.68 18.36 -9.80
C PRO A 70 15.38 16.94 -10.31
N PRO A 71 16.06 15.90 -9.78
CA PRO A 71 15.74 14.52 -10.08
C PRO A 71 14.30 14.13 -9.72
N LEU A 72 13.71 13.26 -10.52
CA LEU A 72 12.44 12.58 -10.27
C LEU A 72 12.72 11.16 -9.75
N LEU A 73 12.18 10.83 -8.58
CA LEU A 73 12.22 9.47 -8.06
C LEU A 73 11.01 8.67 -8.57
N LEU A 74 11.27 7.53 -9.17
CA LEU A 74 10.31 6.46 -9.42
C LEU A 74 10.61 5.34 -8.42
N GLN A 75 9.68 5.02 -7.53
CA GLN A 75 9.90 3.98 -6.53
C GLN A 75 8.81 2.91 -6.56
N GLY A 76 9.19 1.67 -6.26
CA GLY A 76 8.23 0.61 -6.05
C GLY A 76 8.84 -0.60 -5.38
N HIS A 77 8.02 -1.37 -4.67
CA HIS A 77 8.44 -2.56 -3.97
C HIS A 77 8.21 -3.84 -4.79
N VAL A 78 9.00 -4.87 -4.50
CA VAL A 78 8.88 -6.19 -5.15
C VAL A 78 8.52 -7.30 -4.17
N ASP A 79 8.49 -7.03 -2.86
CA ASP A 79 7.91 -7.96 -1.91
C ASP A 79 6.40 -8.05 -2.07
N VAL A 80 5.81 -9.12 -1.54
CA VAL A 80 4.37 -9.35 -1.64
C VAL A 80 3.86 -10.00 -0.36
N VAL A 81 2.61 -9.70 0.02
CA VAL A 81 1.97 -10.45 1.12
C VAL A 81 1.87 -11.96 0.87
N THR A 82 1.69 -12.69 1.98
CA THR A 82 1.46 -14.15 1.97
C THR A 82 0.22 -14.56 1.18
N THR A 83 0.31 -15.73 0.57
CA THR A 83 -0.81 -16.45 -0.08
C THR A 83 -1.34 -17.59 0.78
N ALA A 84 -0.73 -17.85 1.95
CA ALA A 84 -1.14 -18.90 2.85
C ALA A 84 -2.58 -18.68 3.34
N ASN A 85 -3.34 -19.77 3.43
CA ASN A 85 -4.75 -19.78 3.84
C ASN A 85 -5.69 -18.94 2.95
N GLN A 86 -5.31 -18.70 1.69
CA GLN A 86 -6.16 -18.07 0.68
C GLN A 86 -6.57 -19.10 -0.37
N GLU A 87 -7.81 -19.02 -0.84
CA GLU A 87 -8.27 -19.81 -1.98
C GLU A 87 -7.93 -19.07 -3.28
N TRP A 88 -7.16 -19.72 -4.14
CA TRP A 88 -6.74 -19.18 -5.43
C TRP A 88 -7.33 -19.99 -6.57
N SER A 89 -8.05 -19.33 -7.48
CA SER A 89 -8.55 -19.95 -8.71
C SER A 89 -7.44 -20.22 -9.73
N ARG A 90 -6.29 -19.54 -9.57
CA ARG A 90 -5.11 -19.62 -10.43
C ARG A 90 -3.85 -19.62 -9.55
N PRO A 91 -2.81 -20.41 -9.86
CA PRO A 91 -1.58 -20.40 -9.07
C PRO A 91 -1.00 -18.98 -8.92
N PRO A 92 -0.71 -18.52 -7.69
CA PRO A 92 -0.39 -17.11 -7.44
C PRO A 92 0.93 -16.64 -8.07
N PHE A 93 1.83 -17.56 -8.42
CA PHE A 93 3.17 -17.22 -8.93
C PHE A 93 3.45 -17.77 -10.34
N GLU A 94 2.43 -18.26 -11.07
CA GLU A 94 2.63 -18.73 -12.46
C GLU A 94 2.43 -17.62 -13.52
N ALA A 95 1.81 -16.50 -13.10
CA ALA A 95 1.51 -15.34 -13.93
C ALA A 95 0.68 -15.69 -15.18
N GLU A 96 -0.36 -16.51 -15.00
CA GLU A 96 -1.22 -16.96 -16.11
C GLU A 96 -1.99 -15.79 -16.73
N ILE A 97 -2.05 -15.74 -18.07
CA ILE A 97 -2.94 -14.81 -18.78
C ILE A 97 -4.28 -15.50 -18.99
N HIS A 98 -5.35 -14.90 -18.48
CA HIS A 98 -6.72 -15.39 -18.63
C HIS A 98 -7.68 -14.21 -18.85
N ASP A 99 -8.51 -14.30 -19.89
CA ASP A 99 -9.47 -13.25 -20.32
C ASP A 99 -8.86 -11.86 -20.51
N GLY A 100 -7.59 -11.79 -20.95
CA GLY A 100 -6.88 -10.53 -21.13
C GLY A 100 -6.29 -9.91 -19.86
N PHE A 101 -6.31 -10.65 -18.74
CA PHE A 101 -5.70 -10.24 -17.47
C PHE A 101 -4.56 -11.19 -17.11
N ILE A 102 -3.49 -10.65 -16.50
CA ILE A 102 -2.45 -11.45 -15.85
C ILE A 102 -2.92 -11.74 -14.42
N TRP A 103 -2.96 -13.01 -14.04
CA TRP A 103 -3.33 -13.46 -12.70
C TRP A 103 -2.08 -13.84 -11.91
N GLY A 104 -1.93 -13.23 -10.74
CA GLY A 104 -0.84 -13.57 -9.82
C GLY A 104 -0.72 -12.59 -8.65
N ARG A 105 -0.13 -13.05 -7.56
CA ARG A 105 0.25 -12.22 -6.41
C ARG A 105 1.33 -11.22 -6.85
N GLY A 106 1.15 -9.96 -6.48
CA GLY A 106 2.02 -8.87 -6.93
C GLY A 106 1.54 -8.13 -8.17
N THR A 107 0.58 -8.67 -8.93
CA THR A 107 0.15 -8.08 -10.22
C THR A 107 -0.32 -6.65 -10.04
N LEU A 108 -1.23 -6.45 -9.09
CA LEU A 108 -1.73 -5.13 -8.77
C LEU A 108 -0.75 -4.44 -7.83
N ASP A 109 -0.47 -5.01 -6.66
CA ASP A 109 0.37 -4.42 -5.61
C ASP A 109 1.71 -5.19 -5.45
N MET A 110 2.84 -4.66 -5.93
CA MET A 110 2.91 -3.56 -6.91
C MET A 110 3.81 -3.83 -8.11
N LYS A 111 4.09 -5.10 -8.41
CA LYS A 111 4.95 -5.53 -9.52
C LYS A 111 4.46 -5.03 -10.88
N GLY A 112 3.16 -4.81 -11.06
CA GLY A 112 2.60 -4.15 -12.25
C GLY A 112 3.13 -2.72 -12.45
N GLY A 113 3.09 -1.91 -11.39
CA GLY A 113 3.67 -0.57 -11.39
C GLY A 113 5.18 -0.60 -11.61
N VAL A 114 5.89 -1.53 -10.96
CA VAL A 114 7.34 -1.74 -11.16
C VAL A 114 7.67 -2.07 -12.62
N ALA A 115 6.94 -3.01 -13.24
CA ALA A 115 7.12 -3.35 -14.65
C ALA A 115 6.91 -2.14 -15.57
N MET A 116 5.90 -1.32 -15.29
CA MET A 116 5.65 -0.07 -16.03
C MET A 116 6.83 0.91 -15.90
N MET A 117 7.34 1.13 -14.68
CA MET A 117 8.46 2.06 -14.43
C MET A 117 9.75 1.60 -15.10
N ILE A 118 10.12 0.31 -14.94
CA ILE A 118 11.28 -0.28 -15.62
C ILE A 118 11.15 -0.15 -17.14
N THR A 119 9.98 -0.50 -17.69
CA THR A 119 9.73 -0.42 -19.13
C THR A 119 9.85 1.01 -19.65
N ALA A 120 9.32 2.00 -18.91
CA ALA A 120 9.44 3.41 -19.27
C ALA A 120 10.90 3.87 -19.29
N LEU A 121 11.69 3.46 -18.29
CA LEU A 121 13.10 3.80 -18.19
C LEU A 121 13.92 3.18 -19.33
N LEU A 122 13.72 1.88 -19.61
CA LEU A 122 14.38 1.19 -20.72
C LEU A 122 14.01 1.82 -22.08
N ARG A 123 12.74 2.19 -22.29
CA ARG A 123 12.30 2.92 -23.49
C ARG A 123 12.95 4.28 -23.62
N ALA A 124 13.07 5.02 -22.51
CA ALA A 124 13.69 6.33 -22.51
C ALA A 124 15.18 6.23 -22.93
N GLN A 125 15.91 5.28 -22.36
CA GLN A 125 17.31 5.00 -22.71
C GLN A 125 17.47 4.57 -24.17
N ALA A 126 16.64 3.61 -24.64
CA ALA A 126 16.72 3.12 -26.02
C ALA A 126 16.43 4.21 -27.07
N ASN A 127 15.58 5.19 -26.72
CA ASN A 127 15.27 6.33 -27.58
C ASN A 127 16.24 7.52 -27.40
N GLY A 128 17.26 7.40 -26.54
CA GLY A 128 18.20 8.48 -26.25
C GLY A 128 17.56 9.70 -25.58
N LEU A 129 16.48 9.51 -24.81
CA LEU A 129 15.85 10.60 -24.07
C LEU A 129 16.81 11.16 -23.04
N GLN A 130 17.06 12.47 -23.10
CA GLN A 130 17.76 13.21 -22.06
C GLN A 130 16.74 14.08 -21.31
N PRO A 131 16.26 13.67 -20.14
CA PRO A 131 15.32 14.46 -19.35
C PRO A 131 16.00 15.73 -18.78
N ALA A 132 15.20 16.73 -18.35
CA ALA A 132 15.75 17.96 -17.78
C ALA A 132 16.52 17.70 -16.47
N GLY A 133 15.99 16.85 -15.60
CA GLY A 133 16.66 16.30 -14.43
C GLY A 133 16.74 14.79 -14.53
N ASP A 134 17.57 14.16 -13.69
CA ASP A 134 17.69 12.71 -13.67
C ASP A 134 16.35 12.03 -13.38
N ILE A 135 16.18 10.81 -13.89
CA ILE A 135 15.12 9.90 -13.44
C ILE A 135 15.79 8.78 -12.65
N ILE A 136 15.51 8.72 -11.35
CA ILE A 136 16.02 7.70 -10.44
C ILE A 136 14.95 6.63 -10.29
N LEU A 137 15.27 5.38 -10.60
CA LEU A 137 14.45 4.23 -10.29
C LEU A 137 14.95 3.59 -8.99
N CYS A 138 14.08 3.41 -8.02
CA CYS A 138 14.38 2.74 -6.76
C CYS A 138 13.44 1.53 -6.56
N ILE A 139 14.00 0.33 -6.61
CA ILE A 139 13.30 -0.92 -6.33
C ILE A 139 13.55 -1.31 -4.88
N LEU A 140 12.47 -1.42 -4.13
CA LEU A 140 12.49 -1.61 -2.68
C LEU A 140 12.14 -3.04 -2.29
N SER A 141 12.77 -3.49 -1.21
CA SER A 141 12.31 -4.65 -0.44
C SER A 141 11.47 -4.20 0.76
N ASP A 142 10.76 -5.13 1.37
CA ASP A 142 10.21 -5.01 2.73
C ASP A 142 9.07 -4.00 2.96
N GLU A 143 8.40 -3.50 1.93
CA GLU A 143 7.34 -2.51 2.12
C GLU A 143 6.18 -3.08 2.97
N GLU A 144 5.77 -4.33 2.70
CA GLU A 144 4.57 -4.97 3.23
C GLU A 144 4.62 -5.23 4.76
N VAL A 145 5.79 -5.08 5.38
CA VAL A 145 5.99 -5.21 6.84
C VAL A 145 6.72 -4.02 7.46
N GLY A 146 6.77 -2.88 6.76
CA GLY A 146 7.19 -1.58 7.32
C GLY A 146 8.53 -1.02 6.85
N GLY A 147 9.17 -1.62 5.85
CA GLY A 147 10.26 -1.03 5.08
C GLY A 147 11.60 -0.90 5.81
N SER A 148 11.83 -1.66 6.88
CA SER A 148 13.06 -1.60 7.70
C SER A 148 14.30 -2.12 6.96
N TYR A 149 14.11 -3.02 5.98
CA TYR A 149 15.15 -3.45 5.05
C TYR A 149 15.10 -2.69 3.71
N GLY A 150 14.08 -1.87 3.52
CA GLY A 150 13.81 -1.11 2.30
C GLY A 150 14.00 0.39 2.44
N ALA A 151 12.92 1.14 2.23
CA ALA A 151 12.94 2.59 2.17
C ALA A 151 13.53 3.25 3.42
N LYS A 152 13.23 2.70 4.62
CA LYS A 152 13.76 3.25 5.87
C LYS A 152 15.28 3.09 5.95
N PHE A 153 15.79 1.90 5.63
CA PHE A 153 17.23 1.63 5.56
C PHE A 153 17.93 2.58 4.59
N LEU A 154 17.38 2.74 3.38
CA LEU A 154 17.98 3.61 2.37
C LEU A 154 18.00 5.09 2.78
N VAL A 155 16.92 5.61 3.36
CA VAL A 155 16.86 7.03 3.76
C VAL A 155 17.71 7.31 5.01
N GLU A 156 17.79 6.37 5.96
CA GLU A 156 18.57 6.55 7.19
C GLU A 156 20.07 6.32 6.99
N GLU A 157 20.47 5.35 6.16
CA GLU A 157 21.87 4.92 6.02
C GLU A 157 22.51 5.36 4.69
N HIS A 158 21.71 5.62 3.66
CA HIS A 158 22.16 5.99 2.31
C HIS A 158 21.45 7.23 1.71
N PRO A 159 21.25 8.33 2.47
CA PRO A 159 20.51 9.50 1.99
C PRO A 159 21.15 10.17 0.76
N GLU A 160 22.47 10.00 0.55
CA GLU A 160 23.21 10.55 -0.58
C GLU A 160 22.68 10.08 -1.95
N GLN A 161 22.04 8.91 -2.00
CA GLN A 161 21.46 8.39 -3.25
C GLN A 161 20.28 9.24 -3.76
N PHE A 162 19.64 10.00 -2.86
CA PHE A 162 18.43 10.78 -3.12
C PHE A 162 18.66 12.30 -3.04
N GLU A 163 19.93 12.74 -3.03
CA GLU A 163 20.25 14.15 -2.96
C GLU A 163 19.59 14.94 -4.10
N GLY A 164 18.92 16.04 -3.76
CA GLY A 164 18.24 16.92 -4.72
C GLY A 164 16.88 16.43 -5.21
N VAL A 165 16.45 15.21 -4.90
CA VAL A 165 15.09 14.72 -5.24
C VAL A 165 14.04 15.62 -4.59
N LYS A 166 13.11 16.13 -5.40
CA LYS A 166 11.96 16.94 -4.90
C LYS A 166 10.61 16.29 -5.14
N TYR A 167 10.54 15.34 -6.07
CA TYR A 167 9.31 14.70 -6.49
C TYR A 167 9.52 13.20 -6.57
N ALA A 168 8.51 12.45 -6.13
CA ALA A 168 8.49 11.00 -6.21
C ALA A 168 7.16 10.54 -6.82
N LEU A 169 7.24 9.52 -7.66
CA LEU A 169 6.11 8.71 -8.11
C LEU A 169 6.31 7.30 -7.58
N GLY A 170 5.33 6.81 -6.84
CA GLY A 170 5.38 5.51 -6.18
C GLY A 170 4.26 4.59 -6.64
N GLU A 171 3.81 3.73 -5.72
CA GLU A 171 2.63 2.91 -5.90
C GLU A 171 1.40 3.74 -6.34
N PHE A 172 0.51 3.10 -7.10
CA PHE A 172 -0.70 3.74 -7.58
C PHE A 172 -1.65 4.01 -6.40
N GLY A 173 -2.31 5.15 -6.46
CA GLY A 173 -3.27 5.62 -5.46
C GLY A 173 -4.61 4.89 -5.41
N GLY A 174 -4.61 3.60 -5.74
CA GLY A 174 -5.78 2.80 -6.05
C GLY A 174 -6.10 2.71 -7.55
N TYR A 175 -7.15 1.95 -7.84
CA TYR A 175 -7.55 1.59 -9.20
C TYR A 175 -8.49 2.63 -9.83
N ASN A 176 -8.88 2.42 -11.09
CA ASN A 176 -9.90 3.26 -11.70
C ASN A 176 -11.20 3.19 -10.89
N GLN A 177 -11.66 4.34 -10.39
CA GLN A 177 -12.85 4.41 -9.56
C GLN A 177 -14.05 4.81 -10.41
N LEU A 178 -15.15 4.05 -10.31
CA LEU A 178 -16.42 4.43 -10.90
C LEU A 178 -17.21 5.24 -9.87
N MET A 179 -17.33 6.55 -10.09
CA MET A 179 -18.08 7.45 -9.21
C MET A 179 -19.10 8.23 -10.03
N ALA A 180 -20.36 8.23 -9.59
CA ALA A 180 -21.46 8.92 -10.27
C ALA A 180 -21.57 8.56 -11.78
N GLY A 181 -21.39 7.28 -12.13
CA GLY A 181 -21.44 6.80 -13.51
C GLY A 181 -20.28 7.28 -14.41
N LYS A 182 -19.22 7.86 -13.83
CA LYS A 182 -18.02 8.29 -14.54
C LYS A 182 -16.78 7.58 -14.00
N LYS A 183 -15.86 7.26 -14.89
CA LYS A 183 -14.57 6.65 -14.54
C LYS A 183 -13.57 7.74 -14.18
N PHE A 184 -12.95 7.61 -13.01
CA PHE A 184 -11.90 8.48 -12.50
C PHE A 184 -10.61 7.68 -12.32
N TYR A 185 -9.47 8.33 -12.57
CA TYR A 185 -8.14 7.82 -12.30
C TYR A 185 -7.55 8.68 -11.18
N PRO A 186 -7.58 8.22 -9.92
CA PRO A 186 -7.09 9.01 -8.81
C PRO A 186 -5.56 9.16 -8.86
N ILE A 187 -5.08 10.29 -8.34
CA ILE A 187 -3.66 10.49 -8.01
C ILE A 187 -3.62 10.61 -6.49
N GLN A 188 -2.99 9.64 -5.82
CA GLN A 188 -2.82 9.68 -4.37
C GLN A 188 -1.68 10.65 -4.04
N VAL A 189 -2.01 11.60 -3.17
CA VAL A 189 -1.10 12.66 -2.73
C VAL A 189 -0.96 12.69 -1.21
N ALA A 190 -1.67 11.80 -0.52
CA ALA A 190 -1.67 11.65 0.93
C ALA A 190 -2.18 10.26 1.30
N GLU A 191 -1.69 9.74 2.41
CA GLU A 191 -2.12 8.49 3.02
C GLU A 191 -2.33 8.68 4.52
N LYS A 192 -3.06 7.76 5.15
CA LYS A 192 -3.15 7.74 6.61
C LYS A 192 -1.94 7.02 7.18
N GLN A 193 -1.44 7.53 8.30
CA GLN A 193 -0.49 6.78 9.10
C GLN A 193 -1.20 5.72 9.95
N ILE A 194 -0.46 4.65 10.23
CA ILE A 194 -0.87 3.60 11.15
C ILE A 194 -0.37 3.98 12.55
N CYS A 195 -1.24 3.82 13.55
CA CYS A 195 -0.89 3.97 14.95
C CYS A 195 -1.32 2.71 15.70
N SER A 196 -0.35 1.87 16.06
CA SER A 196 -0.59 0.66 16.83
C SER A 196 -0.62 1.00 18.32
N MET A 197 -1.69 0.62 19.01
CA MET A 197 -1.87 0.85 20.45
C MET A 197 -2.20 -0.48 21.13
N GLN A 198 -1.65 -0.70 22.33
CA GLN A 198 -2.00 -1.83 23.18
C GLN A 198 -2.78 -1.31 24.39
N ALA A 199 -3.98 -1.85 24.63
CA ALA A 199 -4.75 -1.62 25.83
C ALA A 199 -4.65 -2.82 26.77
N THR A 200 -4.48 -2.57 28.06
CA THR A 200 -4.45 -3.65 29.07
C THR A 200 -5.54 -3.41 30.10
N ILE A 201 -6.50 -4.33 30.16
CA ILE A 201 -7.63 -4.32 31.07
C ILE A 201 -7.27 -5.20 32.26
N ARG A 202 -7.29 -4.63 33.47
CA ARG A 202 -6.92 -5.32 34.72
C ARG A 202 -8.07 -5.36 35.70
N GLY A 203 -8.17 -6.46 36.44
CA GLY A 203 -9.17 -6.64 37.48
C GLY A 203 -8.86 -7.84 38.36
N ALA A 204 -9.78 -8.15 39.27
CA ALA A 204 -9.63 -9.29 40.15
C ALA A 204 -9.72 -10.61 39.35
N GLY A 205 -8.70 -11.46 39.48
CA GLY A 205 -8.75 -12.86 39.05
C GLY A 205 -9.41 -13.73 40.12
N GLY A 206 -9.73 -14.99 39.78
CA GLY A 206 -10.34 -15.90 40.74
C GLY A 206 -10.87 -17.19 40.14
N HIS A 207 -11.48 -18.02 40.98
CA HIS A 207 -12.14 -19.25 40.53
C HIS A 207 -13.46 -18.91 39.83
N GLY A 208 -13.75 -19.58 38.71
CA GLY A 208 -14.94 -19.31 37.87
C GLY A 208 -16.28 -19.57 38.55
N SER A 209 -16.29 -20.24 39.70
CA SER A 209 -17.51 -20.44 40.51
C SER A 209 -17.84 -19.26 41.43
N PHE A 210 -16.94 -18.28 41.58
CA PHE A 210 -17.18 -17.11 42.41
C PHE A 210 -17.88 -16.01 41.61
N LEU A 211 -18.69 -15.21 42.31
CA LEU A 211 -19.36 -14.05 41.73
C LEU A 211 -18.31 -13.02 41.30
N ASN A 212 -18.34 -12.60 40.03
CA ASN A 212 -17.45 -11.60 39.48
C ASN A 212 -18.16 -10.70 38.46
N GLN A 213 -19.22 -10.03 38.92
CA GLN A 213 -19.97 -9.09 38.09
C GLN A 213 -19.09 -7.88 37.77
N GLY A 214 -19.08 -7.47 36.49
CA GLY A 214 -18.31 -6.30 36.06
C GLY A 214 -16.78 -6.51 36.00
N GLY A 215 -16.31 -7.75 36.13
CA GLY A 215 -14.89 -8.10 36.02
C GLY A 215 -14.28 -7.86 34.64
N THR A 216 -13.04 -8.28 34.47
CA THR A 216 -12.20 -8.06 33.26
C THR A 216 -12.91 -8.40 31.95
N MET A 217 -13.58 -9.55 31.84
CA MET A 217 -14.33 -9.93 30.64
C MET A 217 -15.49 -8.98 30.33
N ALA A 218 -16.21 -8.50 31.35
CA ALA A 218 -17.29 -7.53 31.16
C ALA A 218 -16.74 -6.14 30.79
N GLN A 219 -15.58 -5.76 31.32
CA GLN A 219 -14.86 -4.55 30.94
C GLN A 219 -14.39 -4.62 29.48
N LEU A 220 -13.84 -5.76 29.05
CA LEU A 220 -13.50 -6.02 27.64
C LEU A 220 -14.72 -5.85 26.75
N GLY A 221 -15.86 -6.47 27.10
CA GLY A 221 -17.10 -6.34 26.33
C GLY A 221 -17.54 -4.88 26.18
N ARG A 222 -17.51 -4.10 27.27
CA ARG A 222 -17.80 -2.66 27.21
C ARG A 222 -16.80 -1.90 26.37
N PHE A 223 -15.51 -2.19 26.49
CA PHE A 223 -14.44 -1.53 25.74
C PHE A 223 -14.63 -1.74 24.23
N LEU A 224 -14.78 -2.99 23.78
CA LEU A 224 -14.97 -3.33 22.37
C LEU A 224 -16.27 -2.75 21.81
N THR A 225 -17.37 -2.86 22.55
CA THR A 225 -18.66 -2.25 22.16
C THR A 225 -18.54 -0.73 22.04
N THR A 226 -17.83 -0.09 22.95
CA THR A 226 -17.58 1.35 22.91
C THR A 226 -16.78 1.72 21.66
N LEU A 227 -15.71 0.99 21.35
CA LEU A 227 -14.89 1.24 20.17
C LEU A 227 -15.69 1.11 18.86
N ASP A 228 -16.50 0.06 18.73
CA ASP A 228 -17.31 -0.20 17.54
C ASP A 228 -18.41 0.85 17.32
N GLN A 229 -19.09 1.27 18.39
CA GLN A 229 -20.22 2.19 18.30
C GLN A 229 -19.82 3.66 18.19
N ASN A 230 -18.60 4.04 18.61
CA ASN A 230 -18.17 5.43 18.59
C ASN A 230 -17.43 5.78 17.30
N LYS A 231 -18.07 6.62 16.50
CA LYS A 231 -17.43 7.19 15.32
C LYS A 231 -16.50 8.33 15.71
N LEU A 232 -15.26 8.30 15.22
CA LEU A 232 -14.34 9.42 15.34
C LEU A 232 -14.82 10.66 14.55
N PRO A 233 -14.38 11.87 14.93
CA PRO A 233 -14.80 13.11 14.26
C PRO A 233 -14.49 13.13 12.76
N VAL A 234 -15.31 13.87 12.01
CA VAL A 234 -15.09 14.12 10.58
C VAL A 234 -14.06 15.23 10.40
N HIS A 235 -12.99 14.92 9.66
CA HIS A 235 -11.92 15.83 9.27
C HIS A 235 -11.87 15.95 7.76
N ILE A 236 -12.25 17.11 7.22
CA ILE A 236 -12.24 17.34 5.78
C ILE A 236 -10.93 18.01 5.38
N LEU A 237 -9.98 17.19 4.94
CA LEU A 237 -8.70 17.67 4.43
C LEU A 237 -8.88 18.43 3.10
N PRO A 238 -8.01 19.41 2.78
CA PRO A 238 -8.07 20.14 1.52
C PRO A 238 -8.09 19.23 0.28
N VAL A 239 -7.28 18.17 0.29
CA VAL A 239 -7.20 17.19 -0.82
C VAL A 239 -8.50 16.40 -0.99
N VAL A 240 -9.15 15.99 0.11
CA VAL A 240 -10.45 15.31 0.09
C VAL A 240 -11.53 16.27 -0.40
N ARG A 241 -11.50 17.53 0.05
CA ARG A 241 -12.42 18.57 -0.43
C ARG A 241 -12.31 18.76 -1.93
N GLU A 242 -11.10 18.87 -2.46
CA GLU A 242 -10.87 19.04 -3.90
C GLU A 242 -11.40 17.83 -4.68
N MET A 243 -11.04 16.60 -4.26
CA MET A 243 -11.51 15.37 -4.88
C MET A 243 -13.04 15.33 -5.00
N PHE A 244 -13.76 15.47 -3.89
CA PHE A 244 -15.23 15.37 -3.89
C PHE A 244 -15.90 16.57 -4.57
N THR A 245 -15.28 17.74 -4.58
CA THR A 245 -15.75 18.89 -5.37
C THR A 245 -15.70 18.59 -6.86
N ARG A 246 -14.61 18.00 -7.36
CA ARG A 246 -14.46 17.61 -8.77
C ARG A 246 -15.42 16.48 -9.16
N VAL A 247 -15.59 15.49 -8.29
CA VAL A 247 -16.56 14.41 -8.51
C VAL A 247 -17.98 14.98 -8.58
N ALA A 248 -18.37 15.87 -7.65
CA ALA A 248 -19.68 16.50 -7.65
C ALA A 248 -19.95 17.35 -8.91
N GLN A 249 -18.93 18.00 -9.49
CA GLN A 249 -19.05 18.76 -10.73
C GLN A 249 -19.36 17.89 -11.95
N LYS A 250 -18.99 16.61 -11.92
CA LYS A 250 -19.23 15.66 -13.02
C LYS A 250 -20.47 14.80 -12.80
N ALA A 251 -21.03 14.81 -11.60
CA ALA A 251 -22.26 14.09 -11.25
C ALA A 251 -23.51 14.89 -11.63
N SER A 252 -24.59 14.18 -11.97
CA SER A 252 -25.92 14.77 -12.15
C SER A 252 -26.68 14.88 -10.82
N PHE A 253 -27.74 15.69 -10.79
CA PHE A 253 -28.68 15.68 -9.66
C PHE A 253 -29.44 14.32 -9.65
N PRO A 254 -29.68 13.69 -8.47
CA PRO A 254 -29.40 14.17 -7.12
C PRO A 254 -28.01 13.81 -6.55
N GLN A 255 -27.19 13.02 -7.27
CA GLN A 255 -25.89 12.54 -6.79
C GLN A 255 -24.93 13.70 -6.47
N SER A 256 -24.87 14.73 -7.31
CA SER A 256 -24.03 15.91 -7.07
C SER A 256 -24.38 16.63 -5.77
N PHE A 257 -25.66 16.66 -5.39
CA PHE A 257 -26.10 17.23 -4.13
C PHE A 257 -25.64 16.37 -2.94
N ILE A 258 -25.82 15.05 -3.00
CA ILE A 258 -25.37 14.11 -1.96
C ILE A 258 -23.85 14.25 -1.73
N ILE A 259 -23.06 14.23 -2.80
CA ILE A 259 -21.59 14.33 -2.74
C ILE A 259 -21.15 15.64 -2.08
N ARG A 260 -21.81 16.77 -2.40
CA ARG A 260 -21.52 18.06 -1.75
C ARG A 260 -21.83 18.04 -0.25
N GLN A 261 -22.86 17.34 0.18
CA GLN A 261 -23.20 17.23 1.60
C GLN A 261 -22.22 16.36 2.39
N LEU A 262 -21.47 15.47 1.74
CA LEU A 262 -20.36 14.74 2.39
C LEU A 262 -19.26 15.69 2.89
N LEU A 263 -19.14 16.86 2.26
CA LEU A 263 -18.20 17.94 2.62
C LEU A 263 -18.71 18.85 3.75
N ASN A 264 -19.86 18.52 4.36
CA ASN A 264 -20.39 19.21 5.53
C ASN A 264 -20.30 18.25 6.73
N PRO A 265 -19.43 18.50 7.74
CA PRO A 265 -19.25 17.61 8.88
C PRO A 265 -20.55 17.28 9.63
N ALA A 266 -21.47 18.25 9.75
CA ALA A 266 -22.75 18.04 10.44
C ALA A 266 -23.73 17.14 9.67
N MET A 267 -23.58 17.07 8.34
CA MET A 267 -24.47 16.29 7.47
C MET A 267 -23.81 14.99 6.96
N HIS A 268 -22.49 14.87 7.08
CA HIS A 268 -21.71 13.78 6.51
C HIS A 268 -22.28 12.40 6.87
N ASP A 269 -22.50 12.11 8.16
CA ASP A 269 -22.99 10.80 8.61
C ASP A 269 -24.38 10.45 8.06
N ARG A 270 -25.20 11.47 7.76
CA ARG A 270 -26.53 11.27 7.17
C ARG A 270 -26.47 10.96 5.68
N PHE A 271 -25.50 11.54 4.96
CA PHE A 271 -25.39 11.38 3.51
C PHE A 271 -24.46 10.24 3.09
N ILE A 272 -23.47 9.89 3.90
CA ILE A 272 -22.55 8.79 3.60
C ILE A 272 -23.29 7.44 3.57
N SER A 273 -24.31 7.26 4.42
CA SER A 273 -25.14 6.04 4.44
C SER A 273 -25.94 5.83 3.16
N LEU A 274 -26.19 6.90 2.38
CA LEU A 274 -26.88 6.82 1.09
C LEU A 274 -26.00 6.25 -0.02
N LEU A 275 -24.70 6.06 0.22
CA LEU A 275 -23.76 5.49 -0.75
C LEU A 275 -23.71 3.96 -0.73
N GLY A 276 -24.51 3.30 0.10
CA GLY A 276 -24.58 1.85 0.20
C GLY A 276 -23.22 1.22 0.55
N ASP A 277 -22.84 0.18 -0.19
CA ASP A 277 -21.62 -0.61 0.07
C ASP A 277 -20.32 0.22 0.05
N SER A 278 -20.30 1.33 -0.70
CA SER A 278 -19.15 2.23 -0.78
C SER A 278 -18.97 3.14 0.44
N ALA A 279 -19.95 3.17 1.36
CA ALA A 279 -19.96 4.09 2.50
C ALA A 279 -18.73 3.91 3.40
N ASN A 280 -18.26 2.68 3.61
CA ASN A 280 -17.10 2.40 4.47
C ASN A 280 -15.80 2.91 3.84
N THR A 281 -15.54 2.54 2.58
CA THR A 281 -14.34 2.96 1.85
C THR A 281 -14.27 4.47 1.73
N ILE A 282 -15.37 5.11 1.32
CA ILE A 282 -15.44 6.57 1.19
C ILE A 282 -15.37 7.24 2.56
N GLY A 283 -16.10 6.73 3.56
CA GLY A 283 -16.12 7.27 4.92
C GLY A 283 -14.74 7.30 5.56
N SER A 284 -13.88 6.33 5.22
CA SER A 284 -12.50 6.29 5.68
C SER A 284 -11.68 7.51 5.21
N LEU A 285 -12.00 8.16 4.10
CA LEU A 285 -11.29 9.37 3.64
C LEU A 285 -11.57 10.59 4.52
N PHE A 286 -12.66 10.57 5.29
CA PHE A 286 -13.13 11.71 6.07
C PHE A 286 -12.81 11.61 7.56
N ARG A 287 -12.23 10.50 8.02
CA ARG A 287 -11.90 10.31 9.44
C ARG A 287 -10.85 9.24 9.67
N ASN A 288 -10.28 9.26 10.86
CA ASN A 288 -9.48 8.16 11.37
C ASN A 288 -10.36 6.93 11.61
N THR A 289 -9.78 5.76 11.41
CA THR A 289 -10.42 4.45 11.61
C THR A 289 -9.72 3.74 12.77
N ILE A 290 -10.48 3.12 13.67
CA ILE A 290 -9.96 2.32 14.77
C ILE A 290 -10.59 0.93 14.66
N ASN A 291 -9.77 -0.12 14.77
CA ASN A 291 -10.21 -1.50 14.79
C ASN A 291 -9.43 -2.25 15.88
N ALA A 292 -10.12 -3.06 16.68
CA ALA A 292 -9.47 -4.03 17.55
C ALA A 292 -9.12 -5.26 16.71
N THR A 293 -7.83 -5.60 16.62
CA THR A 293 -7.34 -6.65 15.71
C THR A 293 -6.84 -7.90 16.44
N ILE A 294 -6.43 -7.78 17.70
CA ILE A 294 -5.91 -8.89 18.51
C ILE A 294 -6.54 -8.78 19.91
N VAL A 295 -6.94 -9.92 20.51
CA VAL A 295 -7.37 -9.99 21.91
C VAL A 295 -6.75 -11.22 22.55
N ASN A 296 -6.03 -11.02 23.66
CA ASN A 296 -5.38 -12.07 24.44
C ASN A 296 -5.83 -12.01 25.90
N GLY A 297 -6.42 -13.10 26.41
CA GLY A 297 -6.79 -13.19 27.83
C GLY A 297 -7.50 -14.49 28.19
N GLY A 298 -7.30 -14.95 29.44
CA GLY A 298 -7.85 -16.21 29.96
C GLY A 298 -7.01 -17.43 29.59
N ASN A 299 -6.60 -18.21 30.59
CA ASN A 299 -5.69 -19.35 30.41
C ASN A 299 -6.35 -20.71 30.72
N LYS A 300 -7.47 -20.72 31.45
CA LYS A 300 -8.18 -21.95 31.87
C LYS A 300 -9.67 -21.67 31.97
N ILE A 301 -10.48 -22.67 31.64
CA ILE A 301 -11.96 -22.57 31.65
C ILE A 301 -12.55 -22.22 33.03
N ASN A 302 -11.88 -22.61 34.11
CA ASN A 302 -12.34 -22.39 35.48
C ASN A 302 -11.66 -21.19 36.18
N VAL A 303 -10.96 -20.33 35.43
CA VAL A 303 -10.23 -19.18 35.99
C VAL A 303 -10.71 -17.89 35.35
N ILE A 304 -11.13 -16.95 36.19
CA ILE A 304 -11.40 -15.57 35.81
C ILE A 304 -10.04 -14.88 35.53
N PRO A 305 -9.83 -14.30 34.34
CA PRO A 305 -8.58 -13.61 34.05
C PRO A 305 -8.46 -12.31 34.87
N SER A 306 -7.29 -12.06 35.44
CA SER A 306 -6.96 -10.79 36.08
C SER A 306 -6.48 -9.74 35.08
N GLU A 307 -6.11 -10.15 33.87
CA GLU A 307 -5.57 -9.29 32.82
C GLU A 307 -6.04 -9.77 31.44
N ILE A 308 -6.39 -8.81 30.59
CA ILE A 308 -6.70 -9.01 29.17
C ILE A 308 -5.99 -7.91 28.38
N VAL A 309 -5.32 -8.29 27.30
CA VAL A 309 -4.62 -7.39 26.39
C VAL A 309 -5.41 -7.33 25.08
N VAL A 310 -5.64 -6.11 24.58
CA VAL A 310 -6.26 -5.80 23.28
C VAL A 310 -5.29 -4.97 22.47
#